data_AF-A0A2N0TKB8-F1
#
_entry.id   AF-A0A2N0TKB8-F1
#
_cell.length_a   1.000
_cell.length_b   1.000
_cell.length_c   1.000
_cell.angle_alpha   90.00
_cell.angle_beta   90.00
_cell.angle_gamma   90.00
#
_symmetry.space_group_name_H-M   'P 1'
#
loop_
_entity.id
_entity.type
_entity.pdbx_description
1 polymer ?
#
loop_
_entity_poly.entity_id
_entity_poly.type
_entity_poly.pdbx_seq_one_letter_code
_entity_poly.pdbx_strand_id
1 'polypeptide(L)'
;MEKVISKVLGIAVPATIYGIVKMAMPYKGASAITSTLSHIGGGSMEAGLVALLLSGAATDFAVENGIGHIAKSNLKNRLQSGDNPDELLDWVNSQPFSDALKDSLRRTIEENGGRKELPGD
;
A
#
# COMPACT_ATOMS: atom_id res chain seq x y z
N MET A 1 -0.57 13.32 -10.41
CA MET A 1 -1.26 12.46 -9.44
C MET A 1 -0.24 11.58 -8.71
N GLU A 2 0.60 10.84 -9.44
CA GLU A 2 1.70 10.03 -8.88
C GLU A 2 2.62 10.81 -7.92
N LYS A 3 3.10 12.01 -8.29
CA LYS A 3 3.93 12.85 -7.40
C LYS A 3 3.21 13.32 -6.12
N VAL A 4 1.87 13.39 -6.14
CA VAL A 4 1.09 13.78 -4.95
C VAL A 4 0.91 12.56 -4.05
N ILE A 5 0.61 11.40 -4.64
CA ILE A 5 0.46 10.14 -3.92
C ILE A 5 1.78 9.71 -3.28
N SER A 6 2.89 9.79 -4.01
CA SER A 6 4.23 9.53 -3.49
C SER A 6 4.57 10.44 -2.28
N LYS A 7 4.21 11.73 -2.34
CA LYS A 7 4.37 12.65 -1.19
C LYS A 7 3.47 12.30 -0.02
N VAL A 8 2.23 11.87 -0.27
CA VAL A 8 1.29 11.46 0.79
C VAL A 8 1.78 10.16 1.45
N LEU A 9 2.25 9.19 0.67
CA LEU A 9 2.77 7.92 1.15
C LEU A 9 4.06 8.10 1.97
N GLY A 10 4.96 8.99 1.52
CA GLY A 10 6.19 9.34 2.24
C GLY A 10 5.96 9.94 3.63
N ILE A 11 4.75 10.43 3.92
CA ILE A 11 4.33 10.90 5.25
C ILE A 11 3.47 9.85 5.97
N ALA A 12 2.58 9.17 5.25
CA ALA A 12 1.63 8.21 5.80
C ALA A 12 2.33 7.00 6.44
N VAL A 13 3.39 6.47 5.81
CA VAL A 13 4.13 5.32 6.32
C VAL A 13 4.82 5.65 7.66
N PRO A 14 5.67 6.71 7.77
CA PRO A 14 6.23 7.12 9.05
C PRO A 14 5.18 7.42 10.12
N ALA A 15 4.10 8.13 9.76
CA ALA A 15 3.04 8.49 10.68
C ALA A 15 2.30 7.25 11.24
N THR A 16 2.09 6.24 10.41
CA THR A 16 1.46 4.97 10.80
C THR A 16 2.35 4.17 11.75
N ILE A 17 3.63 4.02 11.42
CA ILE A 17 4.62 3.34 12.29
C ILE A 17 4.66 4.02 13.67
N TYR A 18 4.82 5.35 13.68
CA TYR A 18 4.83 6.13 14.91
C TYR A 18 3.53 5.97 15.71
N GLY A 19 2.37 6.00 15.04
CA GLY A 19 1.06 5.85 15.68
C GLY A 19 0.87 4.49 16.36
N ILE A 20 1.24 3.40 15.67
CA ILE A 20 1.14 2.03 16.21
C ILE A 20 2.03 1.88 17.45
N VAL A 21 3.30 2.31 17.36
CA VAL A 21 4.23 2.19 18.49
C VAL A 21 3.77 3.06 19.66
N LYS A 22 3.35 4.30 19.41
CA LYS A 22 2.84 5.19 20.46
C LYS A 22 1.63 4.61 21.17
N MET A 23 0.70 3.98 20.43
CA MET A 23 -0.50 3.36 21.01
C MET A 23 -0.15 2.15 21.89
N ALA A 24 0.90 1.40 21.55
CA ALA A 24 1.39 0.28 22.35
C ALA A 24 2.11 0.71 23.65
N MET A 25 2.39 2.01 23.82
CA MET A 25 3.18 2.50 24.94
C MET A 25 2.33 3.18 26.03
N PRO A 26 2.72 3.03 27.32
CA PRO A 26 1.95 3.57 28.45
C PRO A 26 2.13 5.08 28.67
N TYR A 27 2.97 5.76 27.89
CA TYR A 27 3.36 7.15 28.11
C TYR A 27 2.34 8.14 27.50
N LYS A 28 2.09 9.26 28.19
CA LYS A 28 1.15 10.31 27.76
C LYS A 28 1.82 11.69 27.73
N GLY A 29 1.27 12.62 26.96
CA GLY A 29 1.78 13.99 26.86
C GLY A 29 3.15 14.06 26.18
N ALA A 30 4.01 14.98 26.62
CA ALA A 30 5.30 15.25 25.97
C ALA A 30 6.27 14.04 25.97
N SER A 31 6.25 13.22 27.03
CA SER A 31 7.10 12.03 27.11
C SER A 31 6.69 10.94 26.11
N ALA A 32 5.43 10.90 25.69
CA ALA A 32 4.97 9.96 24.68
C ALA A 32 5.74 10.13 23.35
N ILE A 33 6.13 11.35 23.02
CA ILE A 33 6.85 11.63 21.77
C ILE A 33 8.28 11.11 21.84
N THR A 34 9.02 11.51 22.86
CA THR A 34 10.43 11.16 23.03
C THR A 34 10.61 9.67 23.28
N SER A 35 9.77 9.06 24.12
CA SER A 35 9.81 7.63 24.38
C SER A 35 9.49 6.83 23.12
N THR A 36 8.51 7.26 22.30
CA THR A 36 8.14 6.52 21.07
C THR A 36 9.27 6.54 20.06
N LEU A 37 9.87 7.71 19.84
CA LEU A 37 11.03 7.83 18.99
C LEU A 37 12.21 7.01 19.53
N SER A 38 12.51 7.11 20.82
CA SER A 38 13.56 6.31 21.45
C SER A 38 13.30 4.81 21.30
N HIS A 39 12.06 4.35 21.46
CA HIS A 39 11.71 2.94 21.28
C HIS A 39 11.90 2.47 19.83
N ILE A 40 11.44 3.26 18.85
CA ILE A 40 11.67 2.98 17.42
C ILE A 40 13.18 2.91 17.12
N GLY A 41 13.98 3.78 17.75
CA GLY A 41 15.44 3.83 17.60
C GLY A 41 16.23 2.92 18.52
N GLY A 42 15.61 1.93 19.18
CA GLY A 42 16.32 0.97 20.04
C GLY A 42 16.97 1.59 21.29
N GLY A 43 16.36 2.64 21.84
CA GLY A 43 16.84 3.41 22.98
C GLY A 43 17.34 4.82 22.63
N SER A 44 17.57 5.13 21.34
CA SER A 44 18.01 6.46 20.90
C SER A 44 16.92 7.23 20.16
N MET A 45 16.59 8.44 20.64
CA MET A 45 15.58 9.29 20.01
C MET A 45 16.01 9.73 18.61
N GLU A 46 17.29 10.10 18.43
CA GLU A 46 17.84 10.51 17.14
C GLU A 46 17.80 9.37 16.14
N ALA A 47 18.18 8.15 16.57
CA ALA A 47 18.09 6.97 15.73
C ALA A 47 16.64 6.68 15.30
N GLY A 48 15.68 6.89 16.20
CA GLY A 48 14.25 6.73 15.89
C GLY A 48 13.74 7.76 14.89
N LEU A 49 14.20 9.01 14.99
CA LEU A 49 13.87 10.05 14.02
C LEU A 49 14.41 9.69 12.63
N VAL A 50 15.69 9.28 12.56
CA VAL A 50 16.32 8.85 11.31
C VAL A 50 15.61 7.63 10.71
N ALA A 51 15.27 6.64 11.54
CA ALA A 51 14.54 5.45 11.11
C ALA A 51 13.16 5.80 10.51
N LEU A 52 12.42 6.71 11.14
CA LEU A 52 11.14 7.19 10.59
C LEU A 52 11.32 7.96 9.29
N LEU A 53 12.30 8.85 9.19
CA LEU A 53 12.58 9.58 7.96
C LEU A 53 12.93 8.64 6.79
N LEU A 54 13.76 7.62 7.07
CA LEU A 54 14.13 6.59 6.08
C LEU A 54 12.95 5.68 5.73
N SER A 55 12.03 5.42 6.66
CA SER A 55 10.81 4.67 6.37
C SER A 55 9.88 5.40 5.39
N GLY A 56 9.91 6.73 5.37
CA GLY A 56 9.20 7.55 4.37
C GLY A 56 9.89 7.55 3.01
N ALA A 57 11.18 7.19 2.98
CA ALA A 57 11.96 6.97 1.77
C ALA A 57 11.88 5.51 1.28
N ALA A 58 11.15 4.62 1.97
CA ALA A 58 10.78 3.32 1.42
C ALA A 58 10.05 3.58 0.11
N THR A 59 10.76 3.29 -0.98
CA THR A 59 10.45 3.76 -2.32
C THR A 59 9.04 3.38 -2.75
N ASP A 60 8.49 4.15 -3.69
CA ASP A 60 7.21 3.86 -4.36
C ASP A 60 7.07 2.36 -4.70
N PHE A 61 8.17 1.69 -5.07
CA PHE A 61 8.26 0.26 -5.31
C PHE A 61 7.78 -0.64 -4.16
N ALA A 62 8.14 -0.39 -2.90
CA ALA A 62 7.73 -1.24 -1.78
C ALA A 62 6.23 -1.10 -1.48
N VAL A 63 5.72 0.14 -1.54
CA VAL A 63 4.32 0.45 -1.30
C VAL A 63 3.45 -0.02 -2.47
N GLU A 64 3.90 0.18 -3.69
CA GLU A 64 3.20 -0.22 -4.92
C GLU A 64 3.14 -1.75 -5.06
N ASN A 65 4.19 -2.46 -4.63
CA ASN A 65 4.14 -3.92 -4.54
C ASN A 65 3.14 -4.40 -3.47
N GLY A 66 3.08 -3.75 -2.31
CA GLY A 66 2.12 -4.07 -1.25
C GLY A 66 0.67 -3.79 -1.68
N ILE A 67 0.39 -2.58 -2.17
CA ILE A 67 -0.91 -2.17 -2.69
C ILE A 67 -1.31 -3.05 -3.87
N GLY A 68 -0.38 -3.31 -4.79
CA GLY A 68 -0.61 -4.17 -5.95
C GLY A 68 -0.94 -5.61 -5.56
N HIS A 69 -0.31 -6.16 -4.53
CA HIS A 69 -0.65 -7.49 -4.03
C HIS A 69 -2.08 -7.55 -3.48
N ILE A 70 -2.48 -6.56 -2.68
CA ILE A 70 -3.84 -6.47 -2.11
C ILE A 70 -4.88 -6.28 -3.22
N ALA A 71 -4.62 -5.37 -4.16
CA ALA A 71 -5.51 -5.08 -5.28
C ALA A 71 -5.69 -6.30 -6.21
N LYS A 72 -4.61 -7.02 -6.54
CA LYS A 72 -4.68 -8.26 -7.32
C LYS A 72 -5.46 -9.35 -6.61
N SER A 73 -5.23 -9.52 -5.30
CA SER A 73 -5.97 -10.50 -4.49
C SER A 73 -7.46 -10.19 -4.49
N ASN A 74 -7.84 -8.92 -4.29
CA ASN A 74 -9.23 -8.49 -4.33
C ASN A 74 -9.86 -8.71 -5.73
N LEU A 75 -9.19 -8.31 -6.81
CA LEU A 75 -9.66 -8.53 -8.18
C LEU A 75 -9.88 -10.01 -8.48
N LYS A 76 -8.94 -10.88 -8.09
CA LYS A 76 -9.07 -12.32 -8.27
C LYS A 76 -10.30 -12.87 -7.53
N ASN A 77 -10.54 -12.43 -6.30
CA ASN A 77 -11.70 -12.84 -5.52
C ASN A 77 -13.02 -12.36 -6.16
N ARG A 78 -13.06 -11.13 -6.68
CA ARG A 78 -14.23 -10.57 -7.37
C ARG A 78 -14.53 -11.29 -8.69
N LEU A 79 -13.50 -11.56 -9.49
CA LEU A 79 -13.63 -12.37 -10.72
C LEU A 79 -14.12 -13.79 -10.43
N GLN A 80 -13.63 -14.43 -9.36
CA GLN A 80 -14.11 -15.73 -8.91
C GLN A 80 -15.56 -15.69 -8.41
N SER A 81 -16.00 -14.54 -7.90
CA SER A 81 -17.38 -14.32 -7.44
C SER A 81 -18.34 -13.99 -8.59
N GLY A 82 -17.84 -13.84 -9.81
CA GLY A 82 -18.63 -13.63 -11.02
C GLY A 82 -18.83 -12.18 -11.46
N ASP A 83 -18.07 -11.24 -10.90
CA ASP A 83 -18.11 -9.83 -11.34
C ASP A 83 -17.67 -9.68 -12.81
N ASN A 84 -18.25 -8.70 -13.51
CA ASN A 84 -17.95 -8.42 -14.91
C ASN A 84 -16.50 -7.89 -15.06
N PRO A 85 -15.65 -8.57 -15.87
CA PRO A 85 -14.30 -8.11 -16.15
C PRO A 85 -14.22 -6.67 -16.69
N ASP A 86 -15.19 -6.22 -17.49
CA ASP A 86 -15.20 -4.87 -18.08
C ASP A 86 -15.42 -3.78 -17.03
N GLU A 87 -16.30 -4.03 -16.05
CA GLU A 87 -16.53 -3.11 -14.93
C GLU A 87 -15.30 -3.02 -14.01
N LEU A 88 -14.57 -4.13 -13.86
CA LEU A 88 -13.32 -4.15 -13.10
C LEU A 88 -12.20 -3.42 -13.85
N LEU A 89 -12.15 -3.51 -15.17
CA LEU A 89 -11.22 -2.74 -16.01
C LEU A 89 -11.47 -1.24 -15.90
N ASP A 90 -12.73 -0.81 -16.00
CA ASP A 90 -13.12 0.59 -15.80
C ASP A 90 -12.78 1.08 -14.39
N TRP A 91 -12.99 0.25 -13.38
CA TRP A 91 -12.56 0.56 -12.02
C TRP A 91 -11.05 0.76 -11.95
N VAL A 92 -10.23 -0.16 -12.46
CA VAL A 92 -8.76 -0.05 -12.48
C VAL A 92 -8.31 1.23 -13.20
N ASN A 93 -8.95 1.58 -14.31
CA ASN A 93 -8.64 2.78 -15.09
C ASN A 93 -8.93 4.08 -14.32
N SER A 94 -10.03 4.09 -13.55
CA SER A 94 -10.45 5.23 -12.72
C SER A 94 -9.57 5.46 -11.48
N GLN A 95 -8.80 4.44 -11.04
CA GLN A 95 -7.99 4.56 -9.85
C GLN A 95 -6.75 5.45 -10.08
N PRO A 96 -6.29 6.17 -9.05
CA PRO A 96 -5.14 7.05 -9.16
C PRO A 96 -3.80 6.31 -9.00
N PHE A 97 -3.69 5.09 -9.53
CA PHE A 97 -2.47 4.27 -9.50
C PHE A 97 -1.49 4.68 -10.61
N SER A 98 -0.22 4.24 -10.49
CA SER A 98 0.73 4.38 -11.58
C SER A 98 0.33 3.54 -12.79
N ASP A 99 0.84 3.92 -13.96
CA ASP A 99 0.60 3.17 -15.19
C ASP A 99 1.14 1.73 -15.10
N ALA A 100 2.29 1.53 -14.45
CA ALA A 100 2.87 0.20 -14.24
C ALA A 100 1.99 -0.70 -13.37
N LEU A 101 1.42 -0.16 -12.30
CA LEU A 101 0.49 -0.91 -11.45
C LEU A 101 -0.83 -1.20 -12.18
N LYS A 102 -1.37 -0.22 -12.92
CA LYS A 102 -2.58 -0.41 -13.74
C LYS A 102 -2.39 -1.53 -14.77
N ASP A 103 -1.28 -1.53 -15.49
CA ASP A 103 -0.98 -2.58 -16.47
C ASP A 103 -0.87 -3.97 -15.80
N SER A 104 -0.29 -4.03 -14.61
CA SER A 104 -0.23 -5.26 -13.83
C SER A 104 -1.60 -5.77 -13.37
N LEU A 105 -2.51 -4.87 -13.02
CA LEU A 105 -3.89 -5.19 -12.63
C LEU A 105 -4.74 -5.61 -13.85
N ARG A 106 -4.60 -4.92 -14.99
CA ARG A 106 -5.26 -5.28 -16.25
C ARG A 106 -4.89 -6.70 -16.69
N ARG A 107 -3.60 -7.04 -16.69
CA ARG A 107 -3.13 -8.42 -16.97
C ARG A 107 -3.76 -9.45 -16.03
N THR A 108 -3.91 -9.11 -14.74
CA THR A 108 -4.57 -10.00 -13.78
C THR A 108 -6.03 -10.24 -14.15
N ILE A 109 -6.74 -9.23 -14.65
CA ILE A 109 -8.12 -9.35 -15.14
C ILE A 109 -8.17 -10.17 -16.43
N GLU A 110 -7.28 -9.93 -17.39
CA GLU A 110 -7.22 -10.68 -18.65
C GLU A 110 -6.93 -12.18 -18.41
N GLU A 111 -5.94 -12.49 -17.56
CA GLU A 111 -5.53 -13.86 -17.23
C GLU A 111 -6.61 -14.66 -16.49
N ASN A 112 -7.45 -14.00 -15.69
CA ASN A 112 -8.44 -14.65 -14.83
C ASN A 112 -9.89 -14.49 -15.33
N GLY A 113 -10.17 -13.47 -16.15
CA GLY A 113 -11.46 -13.20 -16.78
C GLY A 113 -11.63 -13.91 -18.14
N GLY A 114 -10.53 -14.15 -18.88
CA GLY A 114 -10.55 -14.80 -20.19
C GLY A 114 -10.76 -16.33 -20.19
N ARG A 115 -10.87 -16.98 -19.02
CA ARG A 115 -11.06 -18.44 -18.92
C ARG A 115 -12.51 -18.92 -18.95
N LYS A 116 -13.46 -18.11 -19.41
CA LYS A 116 -14.86 -18.57 -19.52
C LYS A 116 -15.31 -18.98 -20.93
N GLU A 117 -14.56 -18.71 -22.00
CA GLU A 117 -15.01 -19.09 -23.35
C GLU A 117 -13.86 -19.53 -24.27
N LEU A 118 -13.57 -20.83 -24.25
CA LEU A 118 -13.26 -21.55 -25.47
C LEU A 118 -14.22 -22.76 -25.54
N PRO A 119 -15.38 -22.63 -26.19
CA PRO A 119 -16.04 -23.80 -26.76
C PRO A 119 -15.30 -24.16 -28.04
N GLY A 120 -14.61 -25.29 -28.01
CA GLY A 120 -13.92 -25.87 -29.16
C GLY A 120 -13.98 -27.38 -29.12
N ASP A 121 -15.17 -27.91 -29.41
CA ASP A 121 -15.36 -29.21 -30.08
C ASP A 121 -15.86 -28.92 -31.50
#